data_AF-A0A8B6SDF9-F1
#
_entry.id   AF-A0A8B6SDF9-F1
#
_cell.length_a   1.000
_cell.length_b   1.000
_cell.length_c   1.000
_cell.angle_alpha   90.00
_cell.angle_beta   90.00
_cell.angle_gamma   90.00
#
_symmetry.space_group_name_H-M   'P 1'
#
loop_
_entity.id
_entity.type
_entity.pdbx_description
1 polymer ?
#
loop_
_entity_poly.entity_id
_entity_poly.type
_entity_poly.pdbx_seq_one_letter_code
_entity_poly.pdbx_strand_id
1 'polypeptide(L)'
;MGLADRDYMRWDYNSSAKDESFESHTKEFDNGRFTCTGCGRSYSTKEAAMECFNTHYYEFKGFKDGRRSSSKASRHNKVKSSIKNTASKISKLLWSGVKHITLLCIIGLFAYAFFGSEYSNEIGIGGDFPYHRDYIPYSKASGSQICLINYNNATDPTWDELIVFLEKDDTDEELYLDNSFVCADFAEMLHNNAETSGIKTAWVGVDFTVGEGHALNAFNTTDKGLVYVDCTGEWFSPLVMADFNDLGNSVAAECDYDMIAYVSEGREYGLISIEKATSPEYSFYETYTNRWAEFDRKLDAYNSDVEAYDNALNGRTTISNSTEYAKLNKMYNDLEIQSTALEQLEKELGMCWWEPLGIVADIEVCW
;
A
#
# COMPACT_ATOMS: atom_id res chain seq x y z
N MET A 1 13.12 -40.59 -5.18
CA MET A 1 11.90 -40.00 -4.60
C MET A 1 11.37 -39.03 -5.64
N GLY A 2 10.15 -39.26 -6.12
CA GLY A 2 9.59 -38.57 -7.28
C GLY A 2 9.12 -37.15 -6.94
N LEU A 3 9.40 -36.23 -7.85
CA LEU A 3 9.07 -34.81 -7.86
C LEU A 3 7.57 -34.55 -8.11
N ALA A 4 6.68 -35.20 -7.35
CA ALA A 4 5.25 -34.90 -7.39
C ALA A 4 4.77 -34.03 -6.20
N ASP A 5 5.64 -33.74 -5.22
CA ASP A 5 5.28 -33.06 -3.97
C ASP A 5 6.05 -31.73 -3.74
N ARG A 6 6.70 -31.17 -4.76
CA ARG A 6 7.32 -29.84 -4.69
C ARG A 6 6.91 -29.03 -5.90
N ASP A 7 5.83 -28.29 -5.73
CA ASP A 7 5.41 -27.21 -6.63
C ASP A 7 6.59 -26.24 -6.76
N TYR A 8 7.29 -26.32 -7.89
CA TYR A 8 8.33 -25.36 -8.22
C TYR A 8 7.64 -24.02 -8.46
N MET A 9 8.07 -23.00 -7.71
CA MET A 9 7.68 -21.61 -7.90
C MET A 9 8.10 -21.22 -9.32
N ARG A 10 7.14 -21.24 -10.24
CA ARG A 10 7.25 -20.51 -11.49
C ARG A 10 6.96 -19.06 -11.14
N TRP A 11 7.98 -18.21 -11.24
CA TRP A 11 7.82 -16.77 -11.01
C TRP A 11 7.31 -16.18 -12.31
N ASP A 12 5.98 -16.16 -12.48
CA ASP A 12 5.33 -15.45 -13.58
C ASP A 12 5.38 -13.94 -13.30
N TYR A 13 6.59 -13.39 -13.18
CA TYR A 13 6.82 -11.96 -13.24
C TYR A 13 6.70 -11.54 -14.70
N ASN A 14 5.51 -11.10 -15.09
CA ASN A 14 5.28 -10.64 -16.44
C ASN A 14 5.87 -9.24 -16.62
N SER A 15 7.17 -9.13 -16.91
CA SER A 15 7.83 -7.86 -17.25
C SER A 15 7.26 -7.21 -18.52
N SER A 16 6.46 -7.96 -19.31
CA SER A 16 5.68 -7.44 -20.44
C SER A 16 4.32 -6.84 -20.04
N ALA A 17 3.91 -6.91 -18.77
CA ALA A 17 2.72 -6.23 -18.26
C ALA A 17 2.81 -4.69 -18.32
N LYS A 18 4.01 -4.15 -18.58
CA LYS A 18 4.23 -2.74 -18.91
C LYS A 18 3.59 -2.32 -20.25
N ASP A 19 3.25 -3.27 -21.12
CA ASP A 19 2.47 -3.03 -22.34
C ASP A 19 1.19 -3.91 -22.43
N GLU A 20 1.17 -5.11 -21.82
CA GLU A 20 0.05 -6.05 -21.96
C GLU A 20 -1.16 -5.80 -21.04
N SER A 21 -0.97 -5.14 -19.89
CA SER A 21 -2.10 -4.80 -19.00
C SER A 21 -3.07 -3.82 -19.68
N PHE A 22 -2.54 -2.98 -20.59
CA PHE A 22 -3.29 -2.04 -21.39
C PHE A 22 -4.01 -2.68 -22.60
N GLU A 23 -3.58 -3.85 -23.06
CA GLU A 23 -4.20 -4.58 -24.18
C GLU A 23 -5.36 -5.50 -23.75
N SER A 24 -5.55 -5.76 -22.46
CA SER A 24 -6.57 -6.72 -21.99
C SER A 24 -8.03 -6.21 -22.02
N HIS A 25 -8.24 -4.90 -22.19
CA HIS A 25 -9.57 -4.27 -22.04
C HIS A 25 -10.31 -4.01 -23.35
N THR A 26 -9.62 -4.10 -24.48
CA THR A 26 -10.22 -4.02 -25.82
C THR A 26 -9.64 -5.09 -26.72
N LYS A 27 -10.50 -5.90 -27.36
CA LYS A 27 -10.05 -6.89 -28.34
C LYS A 27 -10.13 -6.32 -29.75
N GLU A 28 -8.99 -6.23 -30.44
CA GLU A 28 -8.94 -5.93 -31.87
C GLU A 28 -9.25 -7.20 -32.68
N PHE A 29 -9.99 -7.03 -33.78
CA PHE A 29 -10.30 -8.08 -34.74
C PHE A 29 -9.70 -7.74 -36.11
N ASP A 30 -9.43 -8.76 -36.93
CA ASP A 30 -8.85 -8.64 -38.28
C ASP A 30 -9.62 -7.69 -39.25
N ASN A 31 -10.81 -7.23 -38.85
CA ASN A 31 -11.62 -6.26 -39.59
C ASN A 31 -11.41 -4.79 -39.13
N GLY A 32 -10.41 -4.51 -38.28
CA GLY A 32 -10.11 -3.18 -37.77
C GLY A 32 -11.16 -2.62 -36.80
N ARG A 33 -11.92 -3.50 -36.13
CA ARG A 33 -12.86 -3.12 -35.08
C ARG A 33 -12.36 -3.53 -33.71
N PHE A 34 -12.65 -2.70 -32.71
CA PHE A 34 -12.29 -2.91 -31.32
C PHE A 34 -13.53 -3.31 -30.53
N THR A 35 -13.46 -4.32 -29.66
CA THR A 35 -14.60 -4.71 -28.82
C THR A 35 -14.29 -4.47 -27.35
N CYS A 36 -15.18 -3.75 -26.66
CA CYS A 36 -15.11 -3.56 -25.21
C CYS A 36 -15.34 -4.90 -24.51
N THR A 37 -14.39 -5.35 -23.68
CA THR A 37 -14.51 -6.64 -22.98
C THR A 37 -15.56 -6.61 -21.86
N GLY A 38 -15.91 -5.43 -21.35
CA GLY A 38 -16.93 -5.24 -20.31
C GLY A 38 -18.38 -5.48 -20.80
N CYS A 39 -18.71 -5.12 -22.04
CA CYS A 39 -20.09 -5.24 -22.56
C CYS A 39 -20.22 -5.92 -23.93
N GLY A 40 -19.11 -6.23 -24.60
CA GLY A 40 -19.09 -6.89 -25.91
C GLY A 40 -19.48 -6.00 -27.10
N ARG A 41 -19.61 -4.68 -26.92
CA ARG A 41 -19.91 -3.75 -28.03
C ARG A 41 -18.66 -3.47 -28.87
N SER A 42 -18.84 -3.35 -30.20
CA SER A 42 -17.75 -3.11 -31.14
C SER A 42 -17.72 -1.67 -31.67
N TYR A 43 -16.54 -1.06 -31.64
CA TYR A 43 -16.25 0.32 -32.00
C TYR A 43 -15.30 0.39 -33.20
N SER A 44 -15.33 1.52 -33.91
CA SER A 44 -14.45 1.79 -35.06
C SER A 44 -13.06 2.31 -34.68
N THR A 45 -12.87 2.71 -33.43
CA THR A 45 -11.58 3.17 -32.89
C THR A 45 -11.35 2.57 -31.50
N LYS A 46 -10.08 2.47 -31.08
CA LYS A 46 -9.67 1.92 -29.79
C LYS A 46 -10.16 2.81 -28.64
N GLU A 47 -10.09 4.12 -28.82
CA GLU A 47 -10.48 5.14 -27.84
C GLU A 47 -11.96 5.02 -27.46
N ALA A 48 -12.86 4.81 -28.44
CA ALA A 48 -14.27 4.63 -28.17
C ALA A 48 -14.60 3.31 -27.46
N ALA A 49 -13.80 2.26 -27.70
CA ALA A 49 -13.92 1.00 -26.97
C ALA A 49 -13.45 1.14 -25.51
N MET A 50 -12.38 1.89 -25.28
CA MET A 50 -11.86 2.21 -23.94
C MET A 50 -12.81 3.08 -23.13
N GLU A 51 -13.37 4.14 -23.72
CA GLU A 51 -14.35 5.01 -23.06
C GLU A 51 -15.57 4.22 -22.58
N CYS A 52 -16.04 3.28 -23.40
CA CYS A 52 -17.11 2.35 -23.03
C CYS A 52 -16.69 1.37 -21.91
N PHE A 53 -15.45 0.86 -21.93
CA PHE A 53 -14.97 -0.03 -20.88
C PHE A 53 -14.92 0.69 -19.54
N ASN A 54 -14.39 1.92 -19.51
CA ASN A 54 -14.30 2.73 -18.29
C ASN A 54 -15.68 3.00 -17.69
N THR A 55 -16.71 3.22 -18.50
CA THR A 55 -18.09 3.38 -17.98
C THR A 55 -18.61 2.12 -17.28
N HIS A 56 -18.26 0.93 -17.78
CA HIS A 56 -18.67 -0.34 -17.18
C HIS A 56 -17.81 -0.75 -15.97
N TYR A 57 -16.54 -0.37 -15.95
CA TYR A 57 -15.62 -0.67 -14.87
C TYR A 57 -16.15 -0.17 -13.52
N TYR A 58 -16.70 1.05 -13.50
CA TYR A 58 -17.33 1.63 -12.30
C TYR A 58 -18.67 0.96 -11.93
N GLU A 59 -19.47 0.51 -12.89
CA GLU A 59 -20.74 -0.19 -12.63
C GLU A 59 -20.54 -1.62 -12.07
N PHE A 60 -19.50 -2.34 -12.51
CA PHE A 60 -19.23 -3.72 -12.07
C PHE A 60 -18.65 -3.80 -10.65
N LYS A 61 -17.93 -2.78 -10.17
CA LYS A 61 -17.37 -2.76 -8.82
C LYS A 61 -18.48 -2.66 -7.75
N GLY A 62 -19.53 -1.86 -8.00
CA GLY A 62 -20.69 -1.76 -7.10
C GLY A 62 -21.52 -3.05 -6.97
N PHE A 63 -21.37 -4.02 -7.87
CA PHE A 63 -22.15 -5.26 -7.85
C PHE A 63 -21.48 -6.40 -7.06
N LYS A 64 -20.16 -6.36 -6.85
CA LYS A 64 -19.43 -7.41 -6.09
C LYS A 64 -19.62 -7.29 -4.57
N ASP A 65 -19.91 -6.10 -4.05
CA ASP A 65 -20.09 -5.88 -2.61
C ASP A 65 -21.45 -6.37 -2.08
N GLY A 66 -22.43 -6.59 -2.97
CA GLY A 66 -23.75 -7.11 -2.59
C GLY A 66 -23.85 -8.63 -2.36
N ARG A 67 -22.80 -9.42 -2.61
CA ARG A 67 -22.87 -10.90 -2.58
C ARG A 67 -22.00 -11.62 -1.55
N ARG A 68 -21.34 -10.91 -0.62
CA ARG A 68 -20.48 -11.54 0.41
C ARG A 68 -21.12 -11.77 1.78
N SER A 69 -22.44 -11.65 1.93
CA SER A 69 -23.14 -11.87 3.21
C SER A 69 -23.98 -13.15 3.31
N SER A 70 -23.61 -14.30 2.73
CA SER A 70 -24.34 -15.55 3.05
C SER A 70 -23.66 -16.89 2.67
N SER A 71 -22.41 -17.15 3.03
CA SER A 71 -21.92 -18.56 3.03
C SER A 71 -20.57 -18.77 3.75
N LYS A 72 -20.55 -18.65 5.08
CA LYS A 72 -19.51 -19.30 5.91
C LYS A 72 -20.17 -20.07 7.05
N ALA A 73 -20.82 -21.17 6.69
CA ALA A 73 -21.29 -22.18 7.64
C ALA A 73 -21.12 -23.57 7.03
N SER A 74 -19.92 -24.16 7.19
CA SER A 74 -19.70 -25.62 7.31
C SER A 74 -18.23 -25.95 7.07
N ARG A 75 -17.48 -26.12 8.17
CA ARG A 75 -16.41 -27.13 8.39
C ARG A 75 -15.48 -26.66 9.52
N HIS A 76 -15.86 -26.96 10.76
CA HIS A 76 -14.89 -27.07 11.86
C HIS A 76 -15.51 -27.89 13.00
N ASN A 77 -15.50 -29.21 12.86
CA ASN A 77 -15.90 -30.15 13.90
C ASN A 77 -14.79 -31.18 14.13
N LYS A 78 -13.76 -30.79 14.91
CA LYS A 78 -12.97 -31.76 15.70
C LYS A 78 -12.07 -31.18 16.80
N VAL A 79 -12.45 -30.09 17.48
CA VAL A 79 -11.74 -29.63 18.72
C VAL A 79 -12.71 -29.01 19.75
N LYS A 80 -13.95 -29.53 19.88
CA LYS A 80 -15.05 -28.83 20.60
C LYS A 80 -15.57 -29.50 21.89
N SER A 81 -14.83 -30.42 22.52
CA SER A 81 -15.24 -31.01 23.80
C SER A 81 -14.46 -30.53 25.03
N SER A 82 -13.24 -30.00 24.89
CA SER A 82 -12.45 -29.55 26.06
C SER A 82 -12.67 -28.06 26.41
N ILE A 83 -13.08 -27.22 25.45
CA ILE A 83 -13.21 -25.75 25.62
C ILE A 83 -14.55 -25.33 26.25
N LYS A 84 -15.60 -26.16 26.16
CA LYS A 84 -16.96 -25.78 26.61
C LYS A 84 -17.09 -25.60 28.12
N ASN A 85 -16.26 -26.26 28.93
CA ASN A 85 -16.34 -26.15 30.39
C ASN A 85 -15.61 -24.90 30.94
N THR A 86 -14.63 -24.37 30.22
CA THR A 86 -13.87 -23.17 30.63
C THR A 86 -14.60 -21.89 30.22
N ALA A 87 -15.21 -21.85 29.03
CA ALA A 87 -15.96 -20.70 28.53
C ALA A 87 -17.20 -20.35 29.38
N SER A 88 -17.84 -21.36 29.99
CA SER A 88 -19.02 -21.18 30.88
C SER A 88 -18.68 -20.51 32.21
N LYS A 89 -17.45 -20.66 32.71
CA LYS A 89 -16.99 -20.00 33.94
C LYS A 89 -16.55 -18.56 33.70
N ILE A 90 -15.91 -18.31 32.55
CA ILE A 90 -15.47 -16.96 32.15
C ILE A 90 -16.66 -16.06 31.81
N SER A 91 -17.70 -16.58 31.14
CA SER A 91 -18.89 -15.78 30.81
C SER A 91 -19.69 -15.33 32.04
N LYS A 92 -19.71 -16.12 33.12
CA LYS A 92 -20.36 -15.73 34.39
C LYS A 92 -19.60 -14.63 35.13
N LEU A 93 -18.28 -14.60 35.04
CA LEU A 93 -17.46 -13.52 35.61
C LEU A 93 -17.60 -12.23 34.79
N LEU A 94 -17.60 -12.33 33.45
CA LEU A 94 -17.80 -11.18 32.55
C LEU A 94 -19.18 -10.55 32.73
N TRP A 95 -20.24 -11.35 32.93
CA TRP A 95 -21.59 -10.81 33.15
C TRP A 95 -21.76 -10.14 34.53
N SER A 96 -20.92 -10.47 35.51
CA SER A 96 -20.88 -9.77 36.80
C SER A 96 -20.18 -8.41 36.69
N GLY A 97 -19.10 -8.32 35.88
CA GLY A 97 -18.40 -7.07 35.62
C GLY A 97 -19.24 -6.05 34.85
N VAL A 98 -19.95 -6.51 33.81
CA VAL A 98 -20.83 -5.64 33.00
C VAL A 98 -21.94 -4.99 33.83
N LYS A 99 -22.48 -5.68 34.84
CA LYS A 99 -23.50 -5.13 35.75
C LYS A 99 -22.97 -4.00 36.64
N HIS A 100 -21.70 -4.06 37.04
CA HIS A 100 -21.10 -2.98 37.84
C HIS A 100 -20.74 -1.77 36.99
N ILE A 101 -20.29 -1.98 35.74
CA ILE A 101 -19.99 -0.89 34.80
C ILE A 101 -21.28 -0.14 34.43
N THR A 102 -22.38 -0.84 34.12
CA THR A 102 -23.66 -0.18 33.83
C THR A 102 -24.22 0.60 35.02
N LEU A 103 -24.06 0.08 36.24
CA LEU A 103 -24.47 0.81 37.45
C LEU A 103 -23.63 2.09 37.65
N LEU A 104 -22.32 2.06 37.38
CA LEU A 104 -21.46 3.24 37.44
C LEU A 104 -21.80 4.28 36.37
N CYS A 105 -22.11 3.86 35.14
CA CYS A 105 -22.57 4.78 34.09
C CYS A 105 -23.90 5.45 34.44
N ILE A 106 -24.84 4.73 35.06
CA ILE A 106 -26.12 5.29 35.49
C ILE A 106 -25.90 6.30 36.63
N ILE A 107 -25.04 5.99 37.61
CA ILE A 107 -24.69 6.93 38.69
C ILE A 107 -24.00 8.18 38.12
N GLY A 108 -23.10 8.03 37.15
CA GLY A 108 -22.44 9.14 36.45
C GLY A 108 -23.43 10.03 35.69
N LEU A 109 -24.40 9.44 34.98
CA LEU A 109 -25.47 10.18 34.31
C LEU A 109 -26.39 10.91 35.29
N PHE A 110 -26.71 10.29 36.43
CA PHE A 110 -27.48 10.96 37.49
C PHE A 110 -26.70 12.11 38.13
N ALA A 111 -25.39 11.94 38.38
CA ALA A 111 -24.54 13.00 38.89
C ALA A 111 -24.41 14.16 37.89
N TYR A 112 -24.27 13.87 36.59
CA TYR A 112 -24.25 14.88 35.54
C TYR A 112 -25.59 15.61 35.43
N ALA A 113 -26.72 14.90 35.55
CA ALA A 113 -28.04 15.54 35.53
C ALA A 113 -28.33 16.39 36.78
N PHE A 114 -27.80 16.01 37.96
CA PHE A 114 -28.03 16.74 39.21
C PHE A 114 -27.03 17.87 39.47
N PHE A 115 -25.79 17.77 38.96
CA PHE A 115 -24.74 18.78 39.17
C PHE A 115 -24.32 19.52 37.88
N GLY A 116 -24.77 19.08 36.70
CA GLY A 116 -24.33 19.62 35.40
C GLY A 116 -25.15 20.79 34.86
N SER A 117 -26.01 21.43 35.67
CA SER A 117 -26.81 22.58 35.24
C SER A 117 -26.31 23.91 35.82
N GLU A 118 -25.00 24.16 35.77
CA GLU A 118 -24.48 25.51 36.01
C GLU A 118 -23.07 25.71 35.41
N TYR A 119 -22.85 25.31 34.16
CA TYR A 119 -21.68 25.73 33.38
C TYR A 119 -22.04 25.92 31.91
N SER A 120 -22.91 26.90 31.65
CA SER A 120 -22.97 27.55 30.35
C SER A 120 -23.01 29.05 30.59
N ASN A 121 -21.93 29.56 31.19
CA ASN A 121 -21.59 30.97 31.06
C ASN A 121 -20.48 31.08 30.03
N GLU A 122 -20.83 31.79 28.98
CA GLU A 122 -19.97 32.37 27.97
C GLU A 122 -18.68 32.88 28.61
N ILE A 123 -17.61 32.15 28.38
CA ILE A 123 -16.26 32.64 28.58
C ILE A 123 -15.76 33.02 27.19
N GLY A 124 -16.04 34.27 26.81
CA GLY A 124 -15.24 34.98 25.82
C GLY A 124 -13.85 35.26 26.41
N ILE A 125 -13.04 34.21 26.59
CA ILE A 125 -11.61 34.34 26.82
C ILE A 125 -10.98 34.33 25.44
N GLY A 126 -10.45 35.49 25.01
CA GLY A 126 -9.41 35.56 24.00
C GLY A 126 -8.14 34.90 24.54
N GLY A 127 -8.24 33.58 24.73
CA GLY A 127 -7.17 32.72 25.21
C GLY A 127 -6.32 32.36 24.02
N ASP A 128 -5.02 32.55 24.19
CA ASP A 128 -3.99 31.99 23.34
C ASP A 128 -4.24 30.47 23.27
N PHE A 129 -4.86 30.01 22.18
CA PHE A 129 -5.02 28.58 21.96
C PHE A 129 -3.61 27.99 21.81
N PRO A 130 -3.36 26.76 22.29
CA PRO A 130 -2.04 26.15 22.16
C PRO A 130 -1.67 25.83 20.69
N TYR A 131 -2.55 26.18 19.74
CA TYR A 131 -2.39 26.02 18.32
C TYR A 131 -2.97 27.23 17.57
N HIS A 132 -2.55 27.40 16.33
CA HIS A 132 -3.16 28.31 15.36
C HIS A 132 -3.61 27.53 14.11
N ARG A 133 -4.42 28.16 13.27
CA ARG A 133 -4.92 27.58 12.02
C ARG A 133 -4.42 28.38 10.85
N ASP A 134 -3.82 27.70 9.89
CA ASP A 134 -3.34 28.29 8.65
C ASP A 134 -4.08 27.69 7.45
N TYR A 135 -4.52 28.56 6.55
CA TYR A 135 -5.24 28.19 5.35
C TYR A 135 -4.36 28.46 4.13
N ILE A 136 -3.86 27.39 3.51
CA ILE A 136 -2.96 27.47 2.35
C ILE A 136 -3.77 27.42 1.05
N PRO A 137 -3.30 27.99 -0.08
CA PRO A 137 -4.10 28.16 -1.31
C PRO A 137 -4.34 26.87 -2.11
N TYR A 138 -4.45 25.73 -1.42
CA TYR A 138 -4.72 24.40 -1.97
C TYR A 138 -6.11 23.93 -1.56
N SER A 139 -6.68 22.99 -2.30
CA SER A 139 -8.02 22.47 -2.06
C SER A 139 -8.04 20.96 -1.87
N LYS A 140 -8.87 20.52 -0.94
CA LYS A 140 -9.31 19.14 -0.76
C LYS A 140 -10.12 18.64 -1.94
N ALA A 141 -10.39 17.35 -2.00
CA ALA A 141 -11.35 16.76 -2.94
C ALA A 141 -12.74 17.43 -2.85
N SER A 142 -13.15 17.83 -1.64
CA SER A 142 -14.42 18.53 -1.40
C SER A 142 -14.50 19.95 -1.98
N GLY A 143 -13.38 20.50 -2.47
CA GLY A 143 -13.24 21.91 -2.87
C GLY A 143 -13.06 22.88 -1.70
N SER A 144 -13.00 22.38 -0.45
CA SER A 144 -12.65 23.19 0.71
C SER A 144 -11.15 23.45 0.73
N GLN A 145 -10.75 24.61 1.27
CA GLN A 145 -9.33 24.95 1.42
C GLN A 145 -8.65 24.05 2.45
N ILE A 146 -7.37 23.75 2.24
CA ILE A 146 -6.54 23.02 3.20
C ILE A 146 -6.37 23.85 4.48
N CYS A 147 -6.56 23.20 5.64
CA CYS A 147 -6.51 23.81 6.96
C CYS A 147 -5.48 23.09 7.85
N LEU A 148 -4.32 23.71 8.02
CA LEU A 148 -3.26 23.20 8.88
C LEU A 148 -3.47 23.67 10.32
N ILE A 149 -3.37 22.76 11.28
CA ILE A 149 -3.49 23.02 12.72
C ILE A 149 -2.09 22.93 13.33
N ASN A 150 -1.46 24.09 13.54
CA ASN A 150 -0.08 24.18 13.99
C ASN A 150 -0.01 24.40 15.51
N TYR A 151 0.57 23.45 16.25
CA TYR A 151 0.72 23.50 17.70
C TYR A 151 2.00 24.22 18.10
N ASN A 152 1.91 25.18 19.02
CA ASN A 152 3.03 26.02 19.44
C ASN A 152 4.16 25.23 20.13
N ASN A 153 3.88 24.00 20.57
CA ASN A 153 4.80 23.11 21.26
C ASN A 153 5.21 21.88 20.44
N ALA A 154 4.80 21.78 19.17
CA ALA A 154 5.30 20.73 18.29
C ALA A 154 6.78 20.96 17.97
N THR A 155 7.54 19.87 17.89
CA THR A 155 9.00 19.93 17.70
C THR A 155 9.46 18.99 16.60
N ASP A 156 10.59 19.34 15.98
CA ASP A 156 11.30 18.49 15.02
C ASP A 156 11.62 17.12 15.63
N PRO A 157 11.19 16.00 15.01
CA PRO A 157 11.44 14.65 15.53
C PRO A 157 12.86 14.17 15.22
N THR A 158 13.33 13.10 15.83
CA THR A 158 14.39 12.24 15.26
C THR A 158 13.81 11.34 14.16
N TRP A 159 14.66 10.75 13.32
CA TRP A 159 14.23 9.75 12.35
C TRP A 159 13.45 8.60 13.01
N ASP A 160 13.96 8.04 14.10
CA ASP A 160 13.31 6.92 14.77
C ASP A 160 11.96 7.32 15.37
N GLU A 161 11.82 8.54 15.89
CA GLU A 161 10.53 9.07 16.35
C GLU A 161 9.55 9.28 15.21
N LEU A 162 10.01 9.72 14.04
CA LEU A 162 9.19 9.84 12.83
C LEU A 162 8.67 8.48 12.39
N ILE A 163 9.54 7.46 12.25
CA ILE A 163 9.11 6.11 11.84
C ILE A 163 8.10 5.52 12.84
N VAL A 164 8.36 5.66 14.15
CA VAL A 164 7.44 5.18 15.20
C VAL A 164 6.09 5.93 15.20
N PHE A 165 6.06 7.16 14.72
CA PHE A 165 4.83 7.91 14.51
C PHE A 165 4.05 7.38 13.31
N LEU A 166 4.71 7.23 12.15
CA LEU A 166 4.10 6.73 10.92
C LEU A 166 3.50 5.32 11.13
N GLU A 167 4.25 4.38 11.72
CA GLU A 167 3.78 3.03 12.05
C GLU A 167 2.51 2.95 12.94
N LYS A 168 2.10 4.07 13.56
CA LYS A 168 0.92 4.15 14.43
C LYS A 168 -0.19 5.04 13.88
N ASP A 169 0.15 5.93 12.96
CA ASP A 169 -0.81 6.79 12.31
C ASP A 169 -1.60 5.95 11.30
N ASP A 170 -2.91 6.17 11.20
CA ASP A 170 -3.79 5.39 10.34
C ASP A 170 -4.20 6.17 9.07
N THR A 171 -3.44 7.23 8.73
CA THR A 171 -3.76 8.04 7.55
C THR A 171 -3.70 7.24 6.26
N ASP A 172 -2.72 6.35 6.14
CA ASP A 172 -2.50 5.51 4.96
C ASP A 172 -3.58 4.41 4.81
N GLU A 173 -4.31 4.09 5.88
CA GLU A 173 -5.45 3.16 5.86
C GLU A 173 -6.71 3.77 5.20
N GLU A 174 -6.75 5.10 4.99
CA GLU A 174 -7.84 5.73 4.25
C GLU A 174 -7.77 5.39 2.75
N LEU A 175 -8.93 5.32 2.10
CA LEU A 175 -9.01 5.00 0.68
C LEU A 175 -8.86 6.26 -0.19
N TYR A 176 -8.01 6.18 -1.21
CA TYR A 176 -7.93 7.21 -2.23
C TYR A 176 -9.21 7.22 -3.09
N LEU A 177 -9.91 8.34 -3.09
CA LEU A 177 -11.18 8.54 -3.77
C LEU A 177 -11.20 9.92 -4.43
N ASP A 178 -11.06 9.98 -5.76
CA ASP A 178 -10.97 11.22 -6.56
C ASP A 178 -11.96 12.34 -6.18
N ASN A 179 -13.16 11.97 -5.73
CA ASN A 179 -14.25 12.91 -5.43
C ASN A 179 -14.48 13.16 -3.93
N SER A 180 -13.71 12.54 -3.03
CA SER A 180 -13.92 12.68 -1.58
C SER A 180 -12.67 12.71 -0.73
N PHE A 181 -11.57 12.09 -1.15
CA PHE A 181 -10.34 12.01 -0.37
C PHE A 181 -9.15 11.78 -1.30
N VAL A 182 -8.39 12.84 -1.60
CA VAL A 182 -7.24 12.81 -2.51
C VAL A 182 -5.94 13.13 -1.76
N CYS A 183 -4.79 13.14 -2.43
CA CYS A 183 -3.48 13.34 -1.82
C CYS A 183 -3.41 14.58 -0.91
N ALA A 184 -4.10 15.67 -1.29
CA ALA A 184 -4.18 16.88 -0.46
C ALA A 184 -4.91 16.64 0.88
N ASP A 185 -5.95 15.79 0.90
CA ASP A 185 -6.65 15.38 2.11
C ASP A 185 -5.79 14.49 3.01
N PHE A 186 -5.06 13.51 2.44
CA PHE A 186 -4.09 12.68 3.17
C PHE A 186 -3.02 13.56 3.83
N ALA A 187 -2.41 14.47 3.05
CA ALA A 187 -1.34 15.32 3.55
C ALA A 187 -1.80 16.29 4.65
N GLU A 188 -3.04 16.81 4.57
CA GLU A 188 -3.60 17.59 5.69
C GLU A 188 -3.85 16.72 6.93
N MET A 189 -4.36 15.51 6.73
CA MET A 189 -4.67 14.61 7.85
C MET A 189 -3.40 14.20 8.60
N LEU A 190 -2.37 13.72 7.88
CA LEU A 190 -1.08 13.38 8.47
C LEU A 190 -0.43 14.60 9.13
N HIS A 191 -0.52 15.78 8.51
CA HIS A 191 -0.02 17.03 9.10
C HIS A 191 -0.63 17.26 10.49
N ASN A 192 -1.95 17.25 10.54
CA ASN A 192 -2.69 17.56 11.76
C ASN A 192 -2.53 16.49 12.84
N ASN A 193 -2.39 15.21 12.46
CA ASN A 193 -2.12 14.11 13.39
C ASN A 193 -0.72 14.20 14.02
N ALA A 194 0.30 14.54 13.22
CA ALA A 194 1.66 14.76 13.70
C ALA A 194 1.74 15.95 14.66
N GLU A 195 1.17 17.10 14.28
CA GLU A 195 1.11 18.30 15.14
C GLU A 195 0.40 18.01 16.47
N THR A 196 -0.73 17.28 16.42
CA THR A 196 -1.45 16.82 17.62
C THR A 196 -0.61 15.88 18.49
N SER A 197 0.30 15.12 17.89
CA SER A 197 1.26 14.25 18.55
C SER A 197 2.52 14.98 19.05
N GLY A 198 2.60 16.30 18.84
CA GLY A 198 3.75 17.12 19.22
C GLY A 198 4.92 17.02 18.25
N ILE A 199 4.70 16.49 17.04
CA ILE A 199 5.69 16.38 15.97
C ILE A 199 5.44 17.50 14.97
N LYS A 200 6.46 18.32 14.74
CA LYS A 200 6.37 19.40 13.76
C LYS A 200 6.45 18.82 12.35
N THR A 201 5.58 19.29 11.48
CA THR A 201 5.47 18.82 10.09
C THR A 201 5.05 19.94 9.17
N ALA A 202 5.28 19.75 7.88
CA ALA A 202 4.83 20.65 6.82
C ALA A 202 3.95 19.90 5.83
N TRP A 203 3.02 20.64 5.23
CA TRP A 203 2.31 20.23 4.02
C TRP A 203 3.16 20.60 2.81
N VAL A 204 3.25 19.70 1.82
CA VAL A 204 4.11 19.88 0.65
C VAL A 204 3.28 19.69 -0.62
N GLY A 205 3.37 20.66 -1.53
CA GLY A 205 2.88 20.55 -2.90
C GLY A 205 4.04 20.26 -3.83
N VAL A 206 3.84 19.34 -4.78
CA VAL A 206 4.83 18.98 -5.80
C VAL A 206 4.18 19.11 -7.17
N ASP A 207 4.79 19.91 -8.04
CA ASP A 207 4.41 19.96 -9.44
C ASP A 207 5.33 19.05 -10.25
N PHE A 208 4.77 18.32 -11.22
CA PHE A 208 5.55 17.55 -12.18
C PHE A 208 5.68 18.27 -13.51
N THR A 209 6.74 17.97 -14.26
CA THR A 209 6.93 18.48 -15.62
C THR A 209 5.82 18.04 -16.59
N VAL A 210 5.18 16.91 -16.30
CA VAL A 210 4.03 16.33 -17.02
C VAL A 210 3.14 15.64 -16.01
N GLY A 211 1.83 15.88 -16.07
CA GLY A 211 0.84 15.26 -15.19
C GLY A 211 0.16 16.25 -14.25
N GLU A 212 -0.64 15.72 -13.33
CA GLU A 212 -1.23 16.48 -12.22
C GLU A 212 -0.21 16.58 -11.08
N GLY A 213 -0.27 17.65 -10.28
CA GLY A 213 0.57 17.79 -9.10
C GLY A 213 0.20 16.77 -8.01
N HIS A 214 1.06 16.66 -7.00
CA HIS A 214 0.88 15.76 -5.87
C HIS A 214 1.06 16.50 -4.55
N ALA A 215 0.51 15.94 -3.47
CA ALA A 215 0.63 16.49 -2.14
C ALA A 215 1.13 15.43 -1.16
N LEU A 216 2.04 15.82 -0.27
CA LEU A 216 2.70 14.96 0.71
C LEU A 216 3.14 15.79 1.93
N ASN A 217 3.94 15.22 2.82
CA ASN A 217 4.44 15.93 4.00
C ASN A 217 5.96 16.01 4.05
N ALA A 218 6.48 16.98 4.80
CA ALA A 218 7.89 17.09 5.12
C ALA A 218 8.14 17.23 6.63
N PHE A 219 9.14 16.51 7.11
CA PHE A 219 9.57 16.48 8.50
C PHE A 219 11.04 16.88 8.57
N ASN A 220 11.36 17.92 9.33
CA ASN A 220 12.76 18.29 9.57
C ASN A 220 13.31 17.44 10.72
N THR A 221 13.94 16.30 10.40
CA THR A 221 14.48 15.43 11.44
C THR A 221 15.78 16.01 12.02
N THR A 222 15.94 15.87 13.33
CA THR A 222 17.09 16.44 14.07
C THR A 222 18.42 15.73 13.78
N ASP A 223 18.38 14.52 13.21
CA ASP A 223 19.54 13.64 12.99
C ASP A 223 19.79 13.25 11.54
N LYS A 224 18.79 13.30 10.65
CA LYS A 224 18.92 12.99 9.21
C LYS A 224 18.52 14.11 8.27
N GLY A 225 18.10 15.27 8.79
CA GLY A 225 17.68 16.42 8.00
C GLY A 225 16.25 16.28 7.47
N LEU A 226 15.96 16.94 6.36
CA LEU A 226 14.62 16.99 5.79
C LEU A 226 14.23 15.63 5.19
N VAL A 227 13.07 15.12 5.60
CA VAL A 227 12.49 13.85 5.14
C VAL A 227 11.12 14.15 4.54
N TYR A 228 10.86 13.62 3.36
CA TYR A 228 9.54 13.70 2.74
C TYR A 228 8.81 12.38 2.93
N VAL A 229 7.54 12.44 3.29
CA VAL A 229 6.69 11.27 3.56
C VAL A 229 5.45 11.36 2.69
N ASP A 230 5.16 10.28 1.98
CA ASP A 230 3.95 10.10 1.20
C ASP A 230 3.15 8.95 1.82
N CYS A 231 2.00 9.29 2.38
CA CYS A 231 1.06 8.36 3.03
C CYS A 231 -0.20 8.17 2.18
N THR A 232 -0.13 8.47 0.88
CA THR A 232 -1.31 8.36 0.01
C THR A 232 -1.73 6.89 -0.09
N GLY A 233 -2.88 6.58 0.53
CA GLY A 233 -3.35 5.23 0.80
C GLY A 233 -3.80 4.41 -0.41
N GLU A 234 -4.45 3.29 -0.11
CA GLU A 234 -4.87 2.30 -1.10
C GLU A 234 -5.64 2.93 -2.27
N TRP A 235 -5.42 2.39 -3.48
CA TRP A 235 -6.08 2.79 -4.74
C TRP A 235 -5.52 4.04 -5.40
N PHE A 236 -4.56 4.71 -4.77
CA PHE A 236 -3.62 5.51 -5.51
C PHE A 236 -2.75 4.57 -6.36
N SER A 237 -2.52 4.92 -7.63
CA SER A 237 -2.01 3.98 -8.64
C SER A 237 -0.50 4.05 -8.95
N PRO A 238 0.44 4.12 -7.97
CA PRO A 238 1.85 3.82 -8.24
C PRO A 238 2.29 2.42 -7.82
N LEU A 239 1.43 1.58 -7.22
CA LEU A 239 1.82 0.24 -6.81
C LEU A 239 1.97 -0.73 -7.98
N VAL A 240 3.17 -1.28 -8.13
CA VAL A 240 3.39 -2.48 -8.93
C VAL A 240 3.74 -3.61 -7.96
N MET A 241 2.73 -4.43 -7.68
CA MET A 241 2.96 -5.71 -7.03
C MET A 241 3.70 -6.61 -8.02
N ALA A 242 4.82 -7.18 -7.61
CA ALA A 242 5.32 -8.37 -8.29
C ALA A 242 4.20 -9.43 -8.18
N ASP A 243 3.67 -9.90 -9.31
CA ASP A 243 2.53 -10.81 -9.33
C ASP A 243 2.92 -12.17 -8.72
N PHE A 244 2.64 -12.34 -7.43
CA PHE A 244 2.98 -13.54 -6.65
C PHE A 244 1.82 -14.53 -6.52
N ASN A 245 0.77 -14.39 -7.34
CA ASN A 245 -0.53 -15.04 -7.13
C ASN A 245 -0.67 -16.50 -7.60
N ASP A 246 0.40 -17.31 -7.69
CA ASP A 246 0.26 -18.75 -8.01
C ASP A 246 0.37 -19.70 -6.82
N LEU A 247 0.52 -19.18 -5.59
CA LEU A 247 0.37 -19.98 -4.37
C LEU A 247 -1.02 -19.71 -3.77
N GLY A 248 -1.93 -20.68 -3.91
CA GLY A 248 -3.33 -20.68 -3.47
C GLY A 248 -3.59 -20.52 -1.97
N ASN A 249 -2.82 -19.69 -1.28
CA ASN A 249 -3.01 -19.24 0.08
C ASN A 249 -2.63 -17.74 0.12
N SER A 250 -3.54 -16.91 -0.40
CA SER A 250 -3.45 -15.46 -0.47
C SER A 250 -3.26 -14.85 0.92
N VAL A 251 -2.02 -14.75 1.37
CA VAL A 251 -1.61 -13.60 2.13
C VAL A 251 -1.04 -12.69 1.05
N ALA A 252 -1.92 -11.92 0.41
CA ALA A 252 -1.42 -10.75 -0.31
C ALA A 252 -0.60 -10.01 0.74
N ALA A 253 0.69 -9.84 0.48
CA ALA A 253 1.48 -8.97 1.31
C ALA A 253 0.79 -7.61 1.26
N GLU A 254 0.15 -7.22 2.36
CA GLU A 254 -0.41 -5.89 2.51
C GLU A 254 0.82 -4.98 2.55
N CYS A 255 1.09 -4.32 1.41
CA CYS A 255 2.07 -3.26 1.37
C CYS A 255 1.54 -2.13 2.24
N ASP A 256 2.36 -1.72 3.19
CA ASP A 256 2.20 -0.47 3.91
C ASP A 256 2.28 0.70 2.92
N TYR A 257 1.33 1.63 3.00
CA TYR A 257 1.24 2.79 2.12
C TYR A 257 2.01 3.99 2.68
N ASP A 258 2.56 3.90 3.89
CA ASP A 258 3.57 4.84 4.36
C ASP A 258 4.90 4.65 3.62
N MET A 259 5.32 5.71 2.96
CA MET A 259 6.52 5.73 2.14
C MET A 259 7.40 6.95 2.45
N ILE A 260 8.71 6.75 2.37
CA ILE A 260 9.66 7.83 2.25
C ILE A 260 9.73 8.26 0.79
N ALA A 261 9.38 9.51 0.54
CA ALA A 261 9.45 10.13 -0.77
C ALA A 261 10.85 10.75 -0.99
N TYR A 262 11.37 10.57 -2.19
CA TYR A 262 12.65 11.12 -2.64
C TYR A 262 12.37 12.15 -3.71
N VAL A 263 12.28 13.41 -3.29
CA VAL A 263 11.91 14.54 -4.16
C VAL A 263 13.08 15.50 -4.34
N SER A 264 13.32 15.90 -5.59
CA SER A 264 14.35 16.88 -5.95
C SER A 264 14.03 17.43 -7.34
N GLU A 265 13.99 18.76 -7.47
CA GLU A 265 13.73 19.43 -8.75
C GLU A 265 14.61 18.88 -9.89
N GLY A 266 13.99 18.57 -11.02
CA GLY A 266 14.64 17.98 -12.19
C GLY A 266 14.96 16.50 -12.08
N ARG A 267 14.56 15.82 -11.00
CA ARG A 267 14.71 14.37 -10.80
C ARG A 267 13.36 13.68 -10.70
N GLU A 268 13.37 12.35 -10.80
CA GLU A 268 12.15 11.54 -10.61
C GLU A 268 11.67 11.58 -9.15
N TYR A 269 10.36 11.55 -8.95
CA TYR A 269 9.71 11.38 -7.67
C TYR A 269 9.83 9.92 -7.25
N GLY A 270 10.76 9.62 -6.34
CA GLY A 270 11.02 8.27 -5.87
C GLY A 270 10.21 7.91 -4.63
N LEU A 271 9.87 6.64 -4.47
CA LEU A 271 9.13 6.10 -3.32
C LEU A 271 9.79 4.82 -2.82
N ILE A 272 9.99 4.72 -1.50
CA ILE A 272 10.43 3.49 -0.82
C ILE A 272 9.61 3.35 0.45
N SER A 273 9.11 2.14 0.76
CA SER A 273 8.37 1.90 2.01
C SER A 273 9.19 2.30 3.24
N ILE A 274 8.50 2.75 4.29
CA ILE A 274 9.18 3.14 5.55
C ILE A 274 10.01 1.99 6.16
N GLU A 275 9.62 0.73 5.94
CA GLU A 275 10.38 -0.45 6.38
C GLU A 275 11.76 -0.61 5.71
N LYS A 276 11.92 -0.08 4.48
CA LYS A 276 13.11 -0.29 3.64
C LYS A 276 13.96 0.96 3.52
N ALA A 277 13.36 2.14 3.65
CA ALA A 277 14.08 3.39 3.66
C ALA A 277 14.91 3.52 4.95
N THR A 278 16.22 3.69 4.80
CA THR A 278 17.14 3.90 5.96
C THR A 278 17.85 5.26 5.93
N SER A 279 17.62 6.02 4.87
CA SER A 279 18.21 7.33 4.62
C SER A 279 17.27 8.17 3.74
N PRO A 280 17.12 9.48 4.01
CA PRO A 280 16.39 10.40 3.14
C PRO A 280 17.22 10.91 1.95
N GLU A 281 18.50 10.54 1.86
CA GLU A 281 19.37 11.00 0.78
C GLU A 281 18.92 10.44 -0.56
N TYR A 282 18.78 11.29 -1.57
CA TYR A 282 18.35 10.85 -2.91
C TYR A 282 19.24 9.74 -3.51
N SER A 283 20.54 9.76 -3.20
CA SER A 283 21.48 8.70 -3.63
C SER A 283 21.16 7.30 -3.07
N PHE A 284 20.46 7.24 -1.92
CA PHE A 284 19.95 5.98 -1.37
C PHE A 284 18.86 5.41 -2.30
N TYR A 285 17.92 6.25 -2.73
CA TYR A 285 16.90 5.86 -3.69
C TYR A 285 17.49 5.40 -5.02
N GLU A 286 18.45 6.14 -5.59
CA GLU A 286 19.14 5.70 -6.82
C GLU A 286 19.81 4.33 -6.64
N THR A 287 20.43 4.09 -5.48
CA THR A 287 21.05 2.78 -5.18
C THR A 287 20.00 1.69 -5.06
N TYR A 288 18.88 1.96 -4.38
CA TYR A 288 17.78 1.02 -4.20
C TYR A 288 17.13 0.64 -5.54
N THR A 289 16.80 1.62 -6.38
CA THR A 289 16.26 1.41 -7.74
C THR A 289 17.21 0.59 -8.62
N ASN A 290 18.52 0.85 -8.55
CA ASN A 290 19.50 0.05 -9.29
C ASN A 290 19.54 -1.42 -8.84
N ARG A 291 19.24 -1.70 -7.58
CA ARG A 291 19.17 -3.07 -7.05
C ARG A 291 17.90 -3.79 -7.49
N TRP A 292 16.78 -3.10 -7.64
CA TRP A 292 15.59 -3.65 -8.30
C TRP A 292 15.87 -3.98 -9.77
N ALA A 293 16.53 -3.09 -10.52
CA ALA A 293 16.95 -3.40 -11.89
C ALA A 293 17.96 -4.56 -11.99
N GLU A 294 18.74 -4.83 -10.93
CA GLU A 294 19.56 -6.05 -10.84
C GLU A 294 18.70 -7.29 -10.58
N PHE A 295 17.73 -7.20 -9.68
CA PHE A 295 16.77 -8.27 -9.40
C PHE A 295 16.04 -8.69 -10.67
N ASP A 296 15.45 -7.74 -11.40
CA ASP A 296 14.72 -8.01 -12.66
C ASP A 296 15.58 -8.75 -13.68
N ARG A 297 16.81 -8.26 -13.92
CA ARG A 297 17.74 -8.90 -14.86
C ARG A 297 18.12 -10.32 -14.44
N LYS A 298 18.27 -10.56 -13.14
CA LYS A 298 18.58 -11.89 -12.60
C LYS A 298 17.37 -12.82 -12.69
N LEU A 299 16.17 -12.29 -12.50
CA LEU A 299 14.93 -13.04 -12.60
C LEU A 299 14.68 -13.46 -14.05
N ASP A 300 14.87 -12.56 -15.02
CA ASP A 300 14.81 -12.88 -16.44
C ASP A 300 15.81 -13.97 -16.85
N ALA A 301 17.05 -13.86 -16.37
CA ALA A 301 18.09 -14.85 -16.64
C ALA A 301 17.74 -16.22 -16.03
N TYR A 302 17.28 -16.23 -14.77
CA TYR A 302 16.82 -17.44 -14.09
C TYR A 302 15.67 -18.10 -14.84
N ASN A 303 14.65 -17.33 -15.23
CA ASN A 303 13.49 -17.84 -15.97
C ASN A 303 13.92 -18.44 -17.33
N SER A 304 14.82 -17.78 -18.05
CA SER A 304 15.39 -18.32 -19.29
C SER A 304 16.14 -19.65 -19.07
N ASP A 305 16.92 -19.76 -17.98
CA ASP A 305 17.64 -20.98 -17.63
C ASP A 305 16.69 -22.11 -17.18
N VAL A 306 15.58 -21.78 -16.50
CA VAL A 306 14.52 -22.74 -16.15
C VAL A 306 13.89 -23.31 -17.41
N GLU A 307 13.53 -22.46 -18.39
CA GLU A 307 13.01 -22.93 -19.67
C GLU A 307 14.01 -23.82 -20.41
N ALA A 308 15.29 -23.46 -20.40
CA ALA A 308 16.33 -24.28 -21.01
C ALA A 308 16.47 -25.65 -20.32
N TYR A 309 16.37 -25.68 -18.99
CA TYR A 309 16.37 -26.91 -18.20
C TYR A 309 15.14 -27.77 -18.48
N ASP A 310 13.94 -27.19 -18.48
CA ASP A 310 12.69 -27.91 -18.73
C ASP A 310 12.64 -28.48 -20.15
N ASN A 311 13.09 -27.71 -21.14
CA ASN A 311 13.24 -28.18 -22.51
C ASN A 311 14.27 -29.32 -22.62
N ALA A 312 15.39 -29.23 -21.89
CA ALA A 312 16.38 -30.30 -21.86
C ALA A 312 15.84 -31.55 -21.14
N LEU A 313 15.03 -31.39 -20.09
CA LEU A 313 14.39 -32.49 -19.38
C LEU A 313 13.31 -33.16 -20.26
N ASN A 314 12.58 -32.37 -21.04
CA ASN A 314 11.53 -32.79 -21.96
C ASN A 314 10.48 -33.71 -21.28
N GLY A 315 10.08 -33.35 -20.05
CA GLY A 315 9.12 -34.10 -19.22
C GLY A 315 9.61 -35.48 -18.74
N ARG A 316 10.88 -35.83 -18.95
CA ARG A 316 11.42 -37.13 -18.55
C ARG A 316 11.70 -37.18 -17.06
N THR A 317 11.21 -38.23 -16.41
CA THR A 317 11.41 -38.46 -14.96
C THR A 317 12.60 -39.39 -14.67
N THR A 318 13.18 -40.02 -15.71
CA THR A 318 14.35 -40.90 -15.58
C THR A 318 15.35 -40.60 -16.68
N ILE A 319 16.63 -40.47 -16.31
CA ILE A 319 17.75 -40.25 -17.24
C ILE A 319 18.73 -41.41 -17.05
N SER A 320 18.79 -42.32 -18.03
CA SER A 320 19.69 -43.49 -17.95
C SER A 320 21.10 -43.20 -18.47
N ASN A 321 21.29 -42.16 -19.28
CA ASN A 321 22.58 -41.75 -19.79
C ASN A 321 23.33 -40.92 -18.74
N SER A 322 24.47 -41.42 -18.26
CA SER A 322 25.24 -40.78 -17.19
C SER A 322 25.80 -39.39 -17.57
N THR A 323 26.14 -39.17 -18.85
CA THR A 323 26.65 -37.88 -19.33
C THR A 323 25.54 -36.84 -19.40
N GLU A 324 24.38 -37.25 -19.90
CA GLU A 324 23.18 -36.41 -19.92
C GLU A 324 22.71 -36.06 -18.50
N TYR A 325 22.71 -37.04 -17.61
CA TYR A 325 22.39 -36.83 -16.19
C TYR A 325 23.33 -35.81 -15.56
N ALA A 326 24.65 -35.94 -15.76
CA ALA A 326 25.62 -34.99 -15.23
C ALA A 326 25.39 -33.55 -15.76
N LYS A 327 25.01 -33.40 -17.04
CA LYS A 327 24.65 -32.11 -17.62
C LYS A 327 23.40 -31.51 -16.97
N LEU A 328 22.31 -32.28 -16.87
CA LEU A 328 21.06 -31.81 -16.25
C LEU A 328 21.26 -31.50 -14.76
N ASN A 329 22.04 -32.31 -14.05
CA ASN A 329 22.37 -32.06 -12.64
C ASN A 329 23.19 -30.78 -12.47
N LYS A 330 24.08 -30.45 -13.41
CA LYS A 330 24.79 -29.17 -13.40
C LYS A 330 23.82 -28.00 -13.58
N MET A 331 22.95 -28.07 -14.58
CA MET A 331 21.93 -27.04 -14.82
C MET A 331 21.04 -26.83 -13.59
N TYR A 332 20.61 -27.94 -12.97
CA TYR A 332 19.84 -27.91 -11.73
C TYR A 332 20.58 -27.19 -10.58
N ASN A 333 21.85 -27.54 -10.34
CA ASN A 333 22.64 -26.89 -9.29
C ASN A 333 22.85 -25.39 -9.57
N ASP A 334 23.06 -25.04 -10.85
CA ASP A 334 23.21 -23.64 -11.26
C ASP A 334 21.90 -22.85 -11.01
N LEU A 335 20.73 -23.45 -11.26
CA LEU A 335 19.41 -22.88 -10.92
C LEU A 335 19.20 -22.71 -9.40
N GLU A 336 19.64 -23.66 -8.58
CA GLU A 336 19.53 -23.58 -7.11
C GLU A 336 20.34 -22.39 -6.55
N ILE A 337 21.53 -22.15 -7.11
CA ILE A 337 22.37 -20.99 -6.76
C ILE A 337 21.67 -19.68 -7.15
N GLN A 338 21.08 -19.61 -8.35
CA GLN A 338 20.36 -18.43 -8.82
C GLN A 338 19.12 -18.13 -7.97
N SER A 339 18.31 -19.15 -7.66
CA SER A 339 17.15 -19.04 -6.78
C SER A 339 17.53 -18.46 -5.42
N THR A 340 18.60 -18.99 -4.79
CA THR A 340 19.08 -18.48 -3.50
C THR A 340 19.51 -17.01 -3.58
N ALA A 341 20.14 -16.61 -4.68
CA ALA A 341 20.56 -15.22 -4.89
C ALA A 341 19.36 -14.27 -5.08
N LEU A 342 18.30 -14.72 -5.76
CA LEU A 342 17.05 -13.98 -5.94
C LEU A 342 16.31 -13.82 -4.60
N GLU A 343 16.15 -14.88 -3.82
CA GLU A 343 15.52 -14.83 -2.49
C GLU A 343 16.22 -13.83 -1.55
N GLN A 344 17.55 -13.76 -1.62
CA GLN A 344 18.32 -12.80 -0.83
C GLN A 344 18.08 -11.35 -1.28
N LEU A 345 18.07 -11.10 -2.59
CA LEU A 345 17.74 -9.78 -3.14
C LEU A 345 16.32 -9.36 -2.79
N GLU A 346 15.34 -10.25 -2.96
CA GLU A 346 13.95 -10.01 -2.62
C GLU A 346 13.80 -9.62 -1.14
N LYS A 347 14.44 -10.35 -0.22
CA LYS A 347 14.40 -10.02 1.21
C LYS A 347 14.95 -8.61 1.50
N GLU A 348 16.03 -8.25 0.82
CA GLU A 348 16.66 -6.93 0.97
C GLU A 348 15.80 -5.81 0.39
N LEU A 349 15.15 -6.05 -0.75
CA LEU A 349 14.35 -5.07 -1.47
C LEU A 349 12.94 -4.92 -0.87
N GLY A 350 12.35 -5.99 -0.35
CA GLY A 350 10.94 -6.02 0.05
C GLY A 350 10.05 -6.54 -1.08
N MET A 351 8.78 -6.77 -0.74
CA MET A 351 7.79 -7.28 -1.68
C MET A 351 7.11 -6.15 -2.49
N CYS A 352 7.21 -4.92 -1.99
CA CYS A 352 6.50 -3.76 -2.51
C CYS A 352 7.45 -2.91 -3.33
N TRP A 353 7.05 -2.63 -4.57
CA TRP A 353 7.73 -1.69 -5.46
C TRP A 353 6.75 -0.63 -5.92
N TRP A 354 7.22 0.62 -5.89
CA TRP A 354 6.43 1.81 -6.18
C TRP A 354 7.00 2.49 -7.42
N GLU A 355 6.16 2.69 -8.42
CA GLU A 355 6.54 3.43 -9.61
C GLU A 355 6.72 4.93 -9.29
N PRO A 356 7.71 5.58 -9.90
CA PRO A 356 7.88 7.01 -9.74
C PRO A 356 6.71 7.77 -10.38
N LEU A 357 6.25 8.83 -9.73
CA LEU A 357 5.09 9.62 -10.18
C LEU A 357 5.40 10.55 -11.36
N GLY A 358 6.66 10.93 -11.54
CA GLY A 358 7.07 11.83 -12.62
C GLY A 358 8.37 12.56 -12.31
N ILE A 359 8.78 13.47 -13.20
CA ILE A 359 9.93 14.37 -12.95
C ILE A 359 9.43 15.62 -12.23
N VAL A 360 9.98 15.88 -11.06
CA VAL A 360 9.66 17.04 -10.22
C VAL A 360 10.05 18.33 -10.93
N ALA A 361 9.09 19.25 -11.08
CA ALA A 361 9.29 20.58 -11.64
C ALA A 361 9.49 21.64 -10.55
N ASP A 362 8.67 21.58 -9.49
CA ASP A 362 8.68 22.55 -8.39
C ASP A 362 8.23 21.87 -7.08
N ILE A 363 8.66 22.42 -5.95
CA ILE A 363 8.31 21.94 -4.61
C ILE A 363 7.95 23.14 -3.73
N GLU A 364 6.71 23.21 -3.27
CA GLU A 364 6.24 24.20 -2.30
C GLU A 364 6.09 23.55 -0.91
N VAL A 365 6.70 24.15 0.11
CA VAL A 365 6.65 23.65 1.50
C VAL A 365 5.94 24.67 2.39
N CYS A 366 4.86 24.26 3.03
CA CYS A 366 4.03 25.04 3.95
C CYS A 366 4.17 24.51 5.39
N TRP A 367 4.92 25.23 6.24
CA TRP A 367 5.17 24.90 7.64
C TRP A 367 4.08 25.37 8.59
#